data_AF-A0ABD0KU58-F1
#
_entry.id   AF-A0ABD0KU58-F1
#
_cell.length_a   1.000
_cell.length_b   1.000
_cell.length_c   1.000
_cell.angle_alpha   90.00
_cell.angle_beta   90.00
_cell.angle_gamma   90.00
#
_symmetry.space_group_name_H-M   'P 1'
#
loop_
_entity.id
_entity.type
_entity.pdbx_description
1 polymer ?
#
loop_
_entity_poly.entity_id
_entity_poly.type
_entity_poly.pdbx_seq_one_letter_code
_entity_poly.pdbx_strand_id
1 'polypeptide(L)'
;VSLLGKKGKTLDAQAREIALNVAEYFKREAELGRTLMPLHSYQKRAAAATGVSTATLRKLEGARREIRSERVAAEGMVEDPFPDLSIADTSILDTTESRHKCRKCTKSRKYFCYSCCVPMPQIQDKVPRIKLPVKIDIIKHQSESDGKSTCPHAVVLAPEDVTVYTFPCIPDYDREKVVLVFPCEEAKTLKDMVLAATCSVPASIPNTLIINTPTTSHTDSGLHTPRPDQGLHTPGGFTDITTSSTYADLQTIWTNPYFQTQGPSPGLQPVGTYTYLQSVPLYTPTTDFNTSGKRMADSQMPQTAEKRMRVVTPPFERAVFIDCTWNQTKNIIQDERLKDLRRVQINNYTTQFWRCQEGLPLSHLSTIEAIYYFVREYHEEVLGETYLNEYDNLLFFFVYFYKKIREKYQGGKLDLPKAYARKLEDQHQ
;
A
#
# COMPACT_ATOMS: atom_id res chain seq x y z
N VAL A 1 -17.32 40.82 31.21
CA VAL A 1 -17.68 40.70 29.78
C VAL A 1 -16.88 39.56 29.17
N SER A 2 -17.50 38.69 28.36
CA SER A 2 -16.75 37.68 27.60
C SER A 2 -16.13 38.34 26.37
N LEU A 3 -14.80 38.38 26.30
CA LEU A 3 -14.10 38.73 25.05
C LEU A 3 -13.93 37.44 24.25
N LEU A 4 -14.78 37.31 23.22
CA LEU A 4 -14.78 36.17 22.30
C LEU A 4 -13.70 36.34 21.23
N GLY A 5 -12.86 35.32 21.05
CA GLY A 5 -11.98 35.23 19.88
C GLY A 5 -12.74 34.89 18.61
N LYS A 6 -12.10 35.05 17.43
CA LYS A 6 -12.61 34.45 16.18
C LYS A 6 -12.74 32.93 16.37
N LYS A 7 -13.82 32.34 15.83
CA LYS A 7 -14.31 30.98 16.14
C LYS A 7 -14.88 30.77 17.57
N GLY A 8 -15.34 31.83 18.24
CA GLY A 8 -16.25 31.72 19.41
C GLY A 8 -15.63 31.22 20.72
N LYS A 9 -14.31 30.95 20.76
CA LYS A 9 -13.62 30.55 21.99
C LYS A 9 -13.49 31.73 22.96
N THR A 10 -13.81 31.49 24.22
CA THR A 10 -13.59 32.42 25.35
C THR A 10 -12.09 32.61 25.58
N LEU A 11 -11.62 33.85 25.61
CA LEU A 11 -10.27 34.17 26.11
C LEU A 11 -10.21 33.96 27.63
N ASP A 12 -9.10 33.42 28.14
CA ASP A 12 -8.87 33.24 29.59
C ASP A 12 -8.63 34.59 30.32
N ALA A 13 -8.49 34.55 31.65
CA ALA A 13 -8.34 35.77 32.45
C ALA A 13 -7.09 36.59 32.08
N GLN A 14 -5.95 35.93 31.89
CA GLN A 14 -4.67 36.57 31.64
C GLN A 14 -4.56 37.08 30.19
N ALA A 15 -5.10 36.33 29.22
CA ALA A 15 -5.21 36.79 27.84
C ALA A 15 -6.11 38.02 27.69
N ARG A 16 -7.21 38.11 28.47
CA ARG A 16 -8.08 39.31 28.51
C ARG A 16 -7.36 40.52 29.12
N GLU A 17 -6.62 40.32 30.20
CA GLU A 17 -5.82 41.37 30.84
C GLU A 17 -4.74 41.92 29.89
N ILE A 18 -3.96 41.05 29.25
CA ILE A 18 -2.96 41.43 28.25
C ILE A 18 -3.60 42.20 27.08
N ALA A 19 -4.77 41.77 26.59
CA ALA A 19 -5.47 42.46 25.51
C ALA A 19 -5.94 43.89 25.91
N LEU A 20 -6.38 44.08 27.16
CA LEU A 20 -6.74 45.39 27.70
C LEU A 20 -5.52 46.31 27.85
N ASN A 21 -4.40 45.79 28.38
CA ASN A 21 -3.14 46.53 28.50
C ASN A 21 -2.66 47.03 27.13
N VAL A 22 -2.74 46.18 26.10
CA VAL A 22 -2.30 46.54 24.73
C VAL A 22 -3.22 47.61 24.13
N ALA A 23 -4.54 47.51 24.34
CA ALA A 23 -5.49 48.52 23.89
C ALA A 23 -5.27 49.87 24.59
N GLU A 24 -5.00 49.87 25.89
CA GLU A 24 -4.72 51.11 26.63
C GLU A 24 -3.38 51.75 26.20
N TYR A 25 -2.33 50.96 25.98
CA TYR A 25 -1.06 51.46 25.45
C TYR A 25 -1.26 52.23 24.12
N PHE A 26 -2.00 51.65 23.16
CA PHE A 26 -2.26 52.33 21.89
C PHE A 26 -3.20 53.54 22.01
N LYS A 27 -4.18 53.50 22.93
CA LYS A 27 -5.01 54.67 23.25
C LYS A 27 -4.13 55.84 23.73
N ARG A 28 -3.17 55.58 24.63
CA ARG A 28 -2.23 56.58 25.13
C ARG A 28 -1.24 57.08 24.06
N GLU A 29 -0.79 56.24 23.10
CA GLU A 29 -0.01 56.72 21.94
C GLU A 29 -0.84 57.67 21.04
N ALA A 30 -2.13 57.40 20.85
CA ALA A 30 -3.03 58.25 20.06
C ALA A 30 -3.34 59.59 20.77
N GLU A 31 -3.68 59.55 22.07
CA GLU A 31 -3.97 60.74 22.89
C GLU A 31 -2.79 61.73 22.98
N LEU A 32 -1.55 61.24 22.88
CA LEU A 32 -0.33 62.04 22.90
C LEU A 32 0.18 62.46 21.51
N GLY A 33 -0.47 62.02 20.43
CA GLY A 33 -0.08 62.32 19.04
C GLY A 33 1.33 61.82 18.66
N ARG A 34 1.92 60.89 19.42
CA ARG A 34 3.31 60.43 19.26
C ARG A 34 3.52 59.04 19.86
N THR A 35 4.51 58.30 19.35
CA THR A 35 4.91 57.03 19.97
C THR A 35 5.45 57.26 21.39
N LEU A 36 5.00 56.45 22.35
CA LEU A 36 5.44 56.48 23.75
C LEU A 36 6.87 55.96 23.92
N MET A 37 7.29 55.05 23.05
CA MET A 37 8.59 54.39 23.06
C MET A 37 9.10 54.25 21.61
N PRO A 38 10.34 54.65 21.29
CA PRO A 38 10.88 54.57 19.93
C PRO A 38 10.86 53.16 19.33
N LEU A 39 10.61 53.08 18.02
CA LEU A 39 10.46 51.81 17.27
C LEU A 39 11.68 50.89 17.36
N HIS A 40 12.89 51.43 17.56
CA HIS A 40 14.13 50.66 17.64
C HIS A 40 14.25 49.78 18.91
N SER A 41 13.36 49.94 19.91
CA SER A 41 13.39 49.13 21.15
C SER A 41 12.10 48.31 21.31
N TYR A 42 11.87 47.36 20.39
CA TYR A 42 10.63 46.59 20.34
C TYR A 42 10.31 45.85 21.66
N GLN A 43 11.31 45.33 22.40
CA GLN A 43 11.05 44.67 23.68
C GLN A 43 10.48 45.63 24.74
N LYS A 44 10.87 46.91 24.73
CA LYS A 44 10.31 47.91 25.66
C LYS A 44 8.86 48.26 25.29
N ARG A 45 8.56 48.39 23.98
CA ARG A 45 7.19 48.57 23.48
C ARG A 45 6.29 47.38 23.85
N ALA A 46 6.76 46.16 23.60
CA ALA A 46 6.05 44.94 23.95
C ALA A 46 5.84 44.79 25.47
N ALA A 47 6.84 45.14 26.29
CA ALA A 47 6.71 45.11 27.75
C ALA A 47 5.65 46.10 28.25
N ALA A 48 5.74 47.36 27.81
CA ALA A 48 4.79 48.41 28.17
C ALA A 48 3.37 48.11 27.69
N ALA A 49 3.20 47.52 26.50
CA ALA A 49 1.90 47.17 25.97
C ALA A 49 1.28 45.92 26.62
N THR A 50 2.07 44.93 27.03
CA THR A 50 1.52 43.69 27.65
C THR A 50 1.41 43.76 29.17
N GLY A 51 2.13 44.68 29.82
CA GLY A 51 2.33 44.70 31.28
C GLY A 51 3.43 43.74 31.77
N VAL A 52 4.08 43.00 30.86
CA VAL A 52 5.05 41.94 31.18
C VAL A 52 6.48 42.51 31.21
N SER A 53 7.28 42.13 32.21
CA SER A 53 8.66 42.63 32.31
C SER A 53 9.53 42.25 31.10
N THR A 54 10.49 43.10 30.73
CA THR A 54 11.43 42.83 29.63
C THR A 54 12.30 41.58 29.89
N ALA A 55 12.57 41.25 31.15
CA ALA A 55 13.25 40.01 31.53
C ALA A 55 12.35 38.78 31.32
N THR A 56 11.05 38.90 31.63
CA THR A 56 10.06 37.85 31.37
C THR A 56 9.85 37.66 29.86
N LEU A 57 9.76 38.74 29.08
CA LEU A 57 9.69 38.64 27.62
C LEU A 57 10.92 37.91 27.03
N ARG A 58 12.14 38.23 27.47
CA ARG A 58 13.35 37.48 27.04
C ARG A 58 13.29 35.99 27.38
N LYS A 59 12.73 35.61 28.54
CA LYS A 59 12.51 34.20 28.90
C LYS A 59 11.48 33.55 27.97
N LEU A 60 10.38 34.23 27.66
CA LEU A 60 9.35 33.74 26.73
C LEU A 60 9.83 33.69 25.26
N GLU A 61 10.71 34.61 24.84
CA GLU A 61 11.37 34.59 23.53
C GLU A 61 12.36 33.42 23.42
N GLY A 62 13.11 33.12 24.50
CA GLY A 62 13.99 31.96 24.57
C GLY A 62 13.20 30.64 24.56
N ALA A 63 12.23 30.49 25.47
CA ALA A 63 11.36 29.33 25.59
C ALA A 63 10.29 29.22 24.48
N ARG A 64 10.38 30.02 23.42
CA ARG A 64 9.37 30.09 22.35
C ARG A 64 9.22 28.78 21.57
N ARG A 65 10.22 27.90 21.60
CA ARG A 65 10.14 26.55 21.01
C ARG A 65 9.49 25.55 21.96
N GLU A 66 9.88 25.55 23.22
CA GLU A 66 9.27 24.76 24.29
C GLU A 66 7.77 25.07 24.40
N ILE A 67 7.38 26.34 24.56
CA ILE A 67 5.97 26.78 24.67
C ILE A 67 5.16 26.38 23.42
N ARG A 68 5.77 26.41 22.22
CA ARG A 68 5.10 25.93 21.00
C ARG A 68 4.96 24.41 21.01
N SER A 69 5.97 23.67 21.46
CA SER A 69 5.95 22.21 21.54
C SER A 69 4.95 21.72 22.61
N GLU A 70 4.94 22.34 23.78
CA GLU A 70 3.99 22.07 24.88
C GLU A 70 2.55 22.29 24.41
N ARG A 71 2.30 23.43 23.73
CA ARG A 71 0.98 23.70 23.15
C ARG A 71 0.60 22.68 22.07
N VAL A 72 1.52 22.32 21.17
CA VAL A 72 1.26 21.28 20.14
C VAL A 72 1.10 19.88 20.74
N ALA A 73 1.69 19.60 21.90
CA ALA A 73 1.47 18.36 22.64
C ALA A 73 0.11 18.36 23.37
N ALA A 74 -0.29 19.48 23.97
CA ALA A 74 -1.57 19.63 24.67
C ALA A 74 -2.78 19.73 23.71
N GLU A 75 -2.63 20.41 22.58
CA GLU A 75 -3.56 20.36 21.44
C GLU A 75 -3.41 19.04 20.64
N GLY A 76 -2.46 18.17 21.03
CA GLY A 76 -2.01 16.98 20.29
C GLY A 76 -2.21 15.64 21.01
N MET A 77 -3.18 15.55 21.92
CA MET A 77 -3.85 14.28 22.27
C MET A 77 -4.67 13.80 21.08
N VAL A 78 -3.98 13.41 20.01
CA VAL A 78 -4.60 12.80 18.84
C VAL A 78 -4.87 11.34 19.15
N GLU A 79 -6.09 10.90 18.88
CA GLU A 79 -6.51 9.50 18.91
C GLU A 79 -5.53 8.63 18.10
N ASP A 80 -5.31 7.38 18.51
CA ASP A 80 -4.46 6.47 17.73
C ASP A 80 -5.17 6.21 16.40
N PRO A 81 -4.63 6.61 15.23
CA PRO A 81 -5.34 6.52 13.94
C PRO A 81 -5.36 5.10 13.38
N PHE A 82 -5.06 4.11 14.22
CA PHE A 82 -5.05 2.69 13.95
C PHE A 82 -5.82 1.91 15.04
N PRO A 83 -6.99 2.38 15.53
CA PRO A 83 -7.60 1.83 16.74
C PRO A 83 -8.16 0.42 16.49
N ASP A 84 -8.59 0.15 15.26
CA ASP A 84 -9.20 -1.10 14.82
C ASP A 84 -8.19 -2.11 14.25
N LEU A 85 -6.87 -1.82 14.32
CA LEU A 85 -5.84 -2.67 13.70
C LEU A 85 -5.28 -3.75 14.65
N SER A 86 -5.41 -5.01 14.24
CA SER A 86 -4.90 -6.19 14.96
C SER A 86 -3.45 -6.52 14.54
N ILE A 87 -2.50 -5.73 15.06
CA ILE A 87 -1.06 -5.86 14.75
C ILE A 87 -0.34 -6.61 15.87
N ALA A 88 0.54 -7.55 15.50
CA ALA A 88 1.39 -8.28 16.44
C ALA A 88 2.31 -7.34 17.24
N ASP A 89 2.70 -7.75 18.45
CA ASP A 89 3.44 -6.87 19.36
C ASP A 89 4.74 -6.30 18.74
N THR A 90 4.78 -4.97 18.64
CA THR A 90 5.92 -4.22 18.09
C THR A 90 7.00 -3.92 19.14
N SER A 91 6.77 -4.20 20.44
CA SER A 91 7.74 -3.93 21.53
C SER A 91 9.08 -4.63 21.29
N ILE A 92 9.07 -5.78 20.60
CA ILE A 92 10.28 -6.50 20.21
C ILE A 92 11.27 -5.67 19.38
N LEU A 93 10.78 -4.66 18.65
CA LEU A 93 11.63 -3.75 17.89
C LEU A 93 12.41 -2.80 18.82
N ASP A 94 11.86 -2.44 19.98
CA ASP A 94 12.57 -1.63 20.97
C ASP A 94 13.69 -2.39 21.69
N THR A 95 13.60 -3.72 21.82
CA THR A 95 14.72 -4.54 22.36
C THR A 95 15.95 -4.56 21.43
N THR A 96 15.81 -4.11 20.18
CA THR A 96 16.97 -3.93 19.30
C THR A 96 17.62 -2.59 19.63
N GLU A 97 18.69 -2.58 20.42
CA GLU A 97 19.46 -1.35 20.67
C GLU A 97 20.39 -1.01 19.49
N SER A 98 21.19 -1.99 19.05
CA SER A 98 22.32 -1.80 18.13
C SER A 98 21.99 -2.10 16.67
N ARG A 99 22.89 -1.66 15.76
CA ARG A 99 22.79 -1.97 14.31
C ARG A 99 23.67 -3.16 13.93
N HIS A 100 23.11 -4.06 13.15
CA HIS A 100 23.76 -5.28 12.68
C HIS A 100 24.11 -5.20 11.19
N LYS A 101 25.08 -6.02 10.73
CA LYS A 101 25.43 -6.12 9.31
C LYS A 101 24.46 -7.05 8.58
N CYS A 102 23.93 -6.62 7.44
CA CYS A 102 23.06 -7.47 6.61
C CYS A 102 23.84 -8.68 6.05
N ARG A 103 23.34 -9.91 6.24
CA ARG A 103 23.95 -11.14 5.71
C ARG A 103 24.10 -11.15 4.17
N LYS A 104 23.26 -10.43 3.42
CA LYS A 104 23.32 -10.37 1.94
C LYS A 104 24.29 -9.32 1.39
N CYS A 105 24.38 -8.13 1.99
CA CYS A 105 25.15 -7.00 1.41
C CYS A 105 26.14 -6.32 2.38
N THR A 106 26.32 -6.87 3.59
CA THR A 106 27.17 -6.37 4.70
C THR A 106 26.83 -4.98 5.27
N LYS A 107 26.04 -4.15 4.57
CA LYS A 107 25.63 -2.81 4.99
C LYS A 107 24.96 -2.85 6.39
N SER A 108 25.28 -1.87 7.23
CA SER A 108 24.73 -1.74 8.60
C SER A 108 23.26 -1.29 8.59
N ARG A 109 22.41 -1.98 9.37
CA ARG A 109 20.95 -1.80 9.43
C ARG A 109 20.45 -2.03 10.86
N LYS A 110 19.27 -1.50 11.23
CA LYS A 110 18.66 -1.76 12.55
C LYS A 110 17.68 -2.94 12.49
N TYR A 111 16.52 -2.74 11.87
CA TYR A 111 15.42 -3.71 11.84
C TYR A 111 15.47 -4.64 10.61
N PHE A 112 15.58 -4.08 9.40
CA PHE A 112 15.64 -4.82 8.14
C PHE A 112 16.59 -4.14 7.15
N CYS A 113 17.00 -4.87 6.11
CA CYS A 113 17.82 -4.32 5.03
C CYS A 113 16.94 -3.76 3.92
N TYR A 114 16.76 -2.45 3.93
CA TYR A 114 16.05 -1.71 2.89
C TYR A 114 16.65 -1.81 1.47
N SER A 115 17.84 -2.38 1.31
CA SER A 115 18.48 -2.64 0.00
C SER A 115 18.44 -4.11 -0.44
N CYS A 116 17.95 -5.03 0.41
CA CYS A 116 17.93 -6.48 0.15
C CYS A 116 16.66 -7.19 0.62
N CYS A 117 15.69 -6.41 1.11
CA CYS A 117 14.37 -6.83 1.58
C CYS A 117 14.37 -8.07 2.49
N VAL A 118 15.26 -8.07 3.49
CA VAL A 118 15.35 -9.13 4.52
C VAL A 118 15.37 -8.53 5.93
N PRO A 119 14.76 -9.18 6.94
CA PRO A 119 14.89 -8.78 8.34
C PRO A 119 16.34 -8.94 8.81
N MET A 120 16.73 -8.23 9.87
CA MET A 120 18.03 -8.41 10.52
C MET A 120 18.00 -9.62 11.46
N PRO A 121 19.11 -10.38 11.58
CA PRO A 121 19.11 -11.69 12.24
C PRO A 121 18.53 -11.69 13.66
N GLN A 122 18.76 -10.63 14.44
CA GLN A 122 18.31 -10.54 15.84
C GLN A 122 16.80 -10.34 16.03
N ILE A 123 16.05 -10.06 14.95
CA ILE A 123 14.57 -10.05 14.94
C ILE A 123 13.97 -11.01 13.89
N GLN A 124 14.78 -11.74 13.13
CA GLN A 124 14.34 -12.49 11.94
C GLN A 124 13.20 -13.47 12.26
N ASP A 125 13.25 -14.13 13.41
CA ASP A 125 12.32 -15.18 13.82
C ASP A 125 11.17 -14.64 14.69
N LYS A 126 11.09 -13.30 14.82
CA LYS A 126 10.09 -12.57 15.64
C LYS A 126 9.29 -11.53 14.85
N VAL A 127 9.58 -11.39 13.55
CA VAL A 127 8.80 -10.57 12.62
C VAL A 127 7.65 -11.42 12.08
N PRO A 128 6.39 -10.97 12.13
CA PRO A 128 5.25 -11.75 11.64
C PRO A 128 5.38 -12.08 10.14
N ARG A 129 4.82 -13.22 9.75
CA ARG A 129 4.73 -13.65 8.35
C ARG A 129 3.28 -13.64 7.89
N ILE A 130 3.06 -13.19 6.67
CA ILE A 130 1.73 -12.94 6.11
C ILE A 130 1.66 -13.65 4.76
N LYS A 131 0.54 -14.34 4.52
CA LYS A 131 0.17 -14.87 3.21
C LYS A 131 -0.76 -13.87 2.55
N LEU A 132 -0.51 -13.52 1.29
CA LEU A 132 -1.39 -12.61 0.55
C LEU A 132 -2.31 -13.38 -0.42
N PRO A 133 -3.56 -12.94 -0.63
CA PRO A 133 -4.53 -13.61 -1.52
C PRO A 133 -4.25 -13.35 -3.01
N VAL A 134 -3.23 -12.55 -3.34
CA VAL A 134 -2.81 -12.17 -4.69
C VAL A 134 -1.32 -11.87 -4.71
N LYS A 135 -0.64 -12.12 -5.85
CA LYS A 135 0.78 -11.78 -6.01
C LYS A 135 0.97 -10.28 -6.22
N ILE A 136 2.05 -9.74 -5.68
CA ILE A 136 2.40 -8.32 -5.74
C ILE A 136 3.81 -8.13 -6.29
N ASP A 137 3.96 -7.29 -7.29
CA ASP A 137 5.26 -6.82 -7.77
C ASP A 137 5.41 -5.32 -7.52
N ILE A 138 6.53 -4.92 -6.91
CA ILE A 138 6.84 -3.51 -6.64
C ILE A 138 7.97 -3.07 -7.57
N ILE A 139 7.68 -2.07 -8.41
CA ILE A 139 8.64 -1.48 -9.34
C ILE A 139 9.26 -0.26 -8.67
N LYS A 140 10.47 -0.44 -8.16
CA LYS A 140 11.26 0.59 -7.50
C LYS A 140 12.04 1.41 -8.50
N HIS A 141 11.94 2.74 -8.42
CA HIS A 141 12.83 3.61 -9.21
C HIS A 141 14.25 3.58 -8.65
N GLN A 142 15.25 3.43 -9.51
CA GLN A 142 16.68 3.37 -9.12
C GLN A 142 17.17 4.56 -8.28
N SER A 143 16.55 5.74 -8.41
CA SER A 143 16.88 6.94 -7.63
C SER A 143 15.98 7.17 -6.40
N GLU A 144 15.07 6.24 -6.07
CA GLU A 144 14.31 6.35 -4.81
C GLU A 144 15.15 5.84 -3.64
N SER A 145 15.36 6.72 -2.67
CA SER A 145 16.11 6.47 -1.45
C SER A 145 15.54 5.34 -0.58
N ASP A 146 16.26 4.20 -0.53
CA ASP A 146 15.92 3.04 0.32
C ASP A 146 15.51 3.41 1.77
N GLY A 147 16.14 4.42 2.37
CA GLY A 147 15.88 4.87 3.74
C GLY A 147 14.63 5.76 3.93
N LYS A 148 13.85 5.98 2.87
CA LYS A 148 12.54 6.65 2.91
C LYS A 148 11.40 5.76 2.43
N SER A 149 11.68 4.86 1.47
CA SER A 149 10.74 3.89 0.92
C SER A 149 10.11 2.98 1.99
N THR A 150 8.83 2.63 1.80
CA THR A 150 8.12 1.63 2.61
C THR A 150 7.96 0.27 1.90
N CYS A 151 8.37 0.16 0.62
CA CYS A 151 8.42 -1.09 -0.15
C CYS A 151 9.09 -2.27 0.61
N PRO A 152 10.23 -2.08 1.33
CA PRO A 152 10.84 -3.17 2.08
C PRO A 152 9.98 -3.77 3.20
N HIS A 153 8.92 -3.09 3.67
CA HIS A 153 8.02 -3.66 4.67
C HIS A 153 7.28 -4.88 4.10
N ALA A 154 6.63 -4.72 2.94
CA ALA A 154 5.78 -5.74 2.33
C ALA A 154 6.54 -7.05 2.10
N VAL A 155 7.75 -6.97 1.55
CA VAL A 155 8.60 -8.14 1.24
C VAL A 155 9.17 -8.80 2.49
N VAL A 156 9.49 -8.02 3.53
CA VAL A 156 9.98 -8.58 4.79
C VAL A 156 8.87 -9.33 5.53
N LEU A 157 7.61 -8.98 5.32
CA LEU A 157 6.43 -9.57 5.96
C LEU A 157 5.82 -10.72 5.12
N ALA A 158 5.73 -10.56 3.80
CA ALA A 158 5.16 -11.51 2.84
C ALA A 158 6.16 -11.88 1.70
N PRO A 159 7.30 -12.53 2.01
CA PRO A 159 8.40 -12.76 1.07
C PRO A 159 8.10 -13.73 -0.08
N GLU A 160 7.03 -14.52 0.04
CA GLU A 160 6.59 -15.46 -1.00
C GLU A 160 5.66 -14.83 -2.04
N ASP A 161 5.02 -13.72 -1.67
CA ASP A 161 3.93 -13.12 -2.42
C ASP A 161 4.27 -11.71 -2.94
N VAL A 162 5.33 -11.08 -2.44
CA VAL A 162 5.79 -9.74 -2.83
C VAL A 162 7.19 -9.77 -3.46
N THR A 163 7.31 -9.45 -4.74
CA THR A 163 8.58 -9.28 -5.46
C THR A 163 8.97 -7.80 -5.57
N VAL A 164 10.26 -7.48 -5.70
CA VAL A 164 10.73 -6.11 -6.00
C VAL A 164 11.67 -6.12 -7.18
N TYR A 165 11.39 -5.25 -8.15
CA TYR A 165 12.23 -4.99 -9.32
C TYR A 165 12.76 -3.57 -9.27
N THR A 166 13.97 -3.35 -9.79
CA THR A 166 14.55 -2.00 -9.90
C THR A 166 14.49 -1.56 -11.35
N PHE A 167 13.70 -0.53 -11.64
CA PHE A 167 13.52 0.02 -12.98
C PHE A 167 14.88 0.51 -13.56
N PRO A 168 15.23 0.17 -14.82
CA PRO A 168 14.38 -0.40 -15.89
C PRO A 168 14.28 -1.94 -15.94
N CYS A 169 14.92 -2.66 -15.02
CA CYS A 169 14.96 -4.12 -14.98
C CYS A 169 13.71 -4.72 -14.31
N ILE A 170 12.57 -4.60 -15.01
CA ILE A 170 11.25 -5.17 -14.64
C ILE A 170 10.90 -6.32 -15.62
N PRO A 171 10.04 -7.29 -15.23
CA PRO A 171 9.59 -8.34 -16.14
C PRO A 171 8.56 -7.81 -17.14
N ASP A 172 8.32 -8.60 -18.19
CA ASP A 172 7.15 -8.45 -19.06
C ASP A 172 5.90 -8.99 -18.35
N TYR A 173 4.73 -8.40 -18.65
CA TYR A 173 3.47 -8.72 -17.98
C TYR A 173 2.37 -9.10 -18.98
N ASP A 174 1.61 -10.14 -18.63
CA ASP A 174 0.37 -10.51 -19.31
C ASP A 174 -0.73 -9.50 -18.95
N ARG A 175 -1.28 -8.83 -19.96
CA ARG A 175 -2.26 -7.73 -19.82
C ARG A 175 -3.62 -8.18 -19.29
N GLU A 176 -3.94 -9.46 -19.45
CA GLU A 176 -5.16 -10.08 -18.92
C GLU A 176 -4.95 -10.49 -17.46
N LYS A 177 -3.78 -11.07 -17.13
CA LYS A 177 -3.50 -11.58 -15.77
C LYS A 177 -2.99 -10.53 -14.77
N VAL A 178 -2.62 -9.33 -15.20
CA VAL A 178 -1.93 -8.33 -14.37
C VAL A 178 -2.65 -6.99 -14.35
N VAL A 179 -2.75 -6.36 -13.17
CA VAL A 179 -3.23 -4.98 -12.99
C VAL A 179 -2.13 -4.06 -12.48
N LEU A 180 -2.19 -2.78 -12.85
CA LEU A 180 -1.34 -1.72 -12.31
C LEU A 180 -2.15 -0.90 -11.29
N VAL A 181 -1.69 -0.84 -10.04
CA VAL A 181 -2.32 -0.05 -8.97
C VAL A 181 -1.79 1.38 -9.04
N PHE A 182 -2.50 2.25 -9.76
CA PHE A 182 -2.11 3.63 -10.01
C PHE A 182 -3.33 4.52 -10.31
N PRO A 183 -3.48 5.69 -9.66
CA PRO A 183 -4.60 6.60 -9.90
C PRO A 183 -4.43 7.39 -11.21
N CYS A 184 -5.41 7.30 -12.09
CA CYS A 184 -5.57 8.11 -13.30
C CYS A 184 -7.04 8.10 -13.75
N GLU A 185 -7.38 8.87 -14.79
CA GLU A 185 -8.78 9.06 -15.23
C GLU A 185 -9.43 7.76 -15.75
N GLU A 186 -8.65 6.83 -16.30
CA GLU A 186 -9.14 5.55 -16.82
C GLU A 186 -9.13 4.41 -15.77
N ALA A 187 -8.64 4.67 -14.55
CA ALA A 187 -8.52 3.66 -13.51
C ALA A 187 -9.88 3.31 -12.87
N LYS A 188 -10.09 2.02 -12.57
CA LYS A 188 -11.34 1.51 -11.99
C LYS A 188 -11.14 1.11 -10.52
N THR A 189 -12.21 1.03 -9.73
CA THR A 189 -12.13 0.36 -8.42
C THR A 189 -12.10 -1.16 -8.60
N LEU A 190 -11.67 -1.91 -7.58
CA LEU A 190 -11.77 -3.38 -7.61
C LEU A 190 -13.22 -3.86 -7.79
N LYS A 191 -14.17 -3.18 -7.12
CA LYS A 191 -15.62 -3.38 -7.26
C LYS A 191 -16.06 -3.29 -8.72
N ASP A 192 -15.71 -2.21 -9.41
CA ASP A 192 -16.06 -2.01 -10.83
C ASP A 192 -15.47 -3.09 -11.75
N MET A 193 -14.25 -3.56 -11.44
CA MET A 193 -13.60 -4.63 -12.19
C MET A 193 -14.29 -5.99 -11.98
N VAL A 194 -14.69 -6.32 -10.76
CA VAL A 194 -15.44 -7.55 -10.45
C VAL A 194 -16.83 -7.50 -11.09
N LEU A 195 -17.54 -6.37 -10.98
CA LEU A 195 -18.83 -6.18 -11.64
C LEU A 195 -18.72 -6.38 -13.16
N ALA A 196 -17.76 -5.73 -13.82
CA ALA A 196 -17.52 -5.88 -15.26
C ALA A 196 -17.21 -7.32 -15.67
N ALA A 197 -16.41 -8.05 -14.88
CA ALA A 197 -16.12 -9.46 -15.11
C ALA A 197 -17.40 -10.33 -15.01
N THR A 198 -18.24 -10.12 -13.98
CA THR A 198 -19.48 -10.89 -13.82
C THR A 198 -20.52 -10.63 -14.91
N CYS A 199 -20.57 -9.40 -15.47
CA CYS A 199 -21.47 -9.06 -16.58
C CYS A 199 -21.02 -9.59 -17.94
N SER A 200 -19.80 -10.12 -18.06
CA SER A 200 -19.23 -10.59 -19.33
C SER A 200 -19.58 -12.06 -19.65
N VAL A 201 -20.29 -12.76 -18.77
CA VAL A 201 -20.72 -14.15 -18.96
C VAL A 201 -22.10 -14.18 -19.63
N PRO A 202 -22.25 -14.64 -20.89
CA PRO A 202 -23.56 -14.77 -21.51
C PRO A 202 -24.39 -15.85 -20.79
N ALA A 203 -25.66 -15.55 -20.53
CA ALA A 203 -26.58 -16.44 -19.81
C ALA A 203 -27.04 -17.63 -20.67
N SER A 204 -26.14 -18.60 -20.90
CA SER A 204 -26.43 -19.85 -21.59
C SER A 204 -27.26 -20.78 -20.70
N ILE A 205 -28.58 -20.80 -20.91
CA ILE A 205 -29.51 -21.71 -20.23
C ILE A 205 -29.38 -23.11 -20.86
N PRO A 206 -28.99 -24.16 -20.12
CA PRO A 206 -28.94 -25.54 -20.64
C PRO A 206 -30.35 -26.15 -20.67
N ASN A 207 -31.20 -25.66 -21.57
CA ASN A 207 -32.61 -26.04 -21.64
C ASN A 207 -32.81 -27.31 -22.50
N THR A 208 -32.39 -28.47 -22.00
CA THR A 208 -32.69 -29.77 -22.64
C THR A 208 -32.83 -30.90 -21.64
N LEU A 209 -34.08 -31.21 -21.26
CA LEU A 209 -34.42 -32.49 -20.63
C LEU A 209 -34.45 -33.58 -21.72
N ILE A 210 -33.33 -34.28 -21.91
CA ILE A 210 -33.32 -35.49 -22.76
C ILE A 210 -33.96 -36.64 -21.96
N ILE A 211 -35.18 -37.01 -22.33
CA ILE A 211 -35.84 -38.21 -21.83
C ILE A 211 -35.27 -39.41 -22.59
N ASN A 212 -34.67 -40.35 -21.86
CA ASN A 212 -34.12 -41.57 -22.44
C ASN A 212 -35.23 -42.51 -22.92
N THR A 213 -35.18 -42.93 -24.18
CA THR A 213 -35.88 -44.12 -24.70
C THR A 213 -34.87 -45.06 -25.36
N PRO A 214 -34.78 -46.34 -24.95
CA PRO A 214 -33.86 -47.29 -25.56
C PRO A 214 -34.47 -47.88 -26.83
N THR A 215 -33.81 -47.71 -27.97
CA THR A 215 -34.17 -48.39 -29.23
C THR A 215 -33.08 -49.40 -29.61
N THR A 216 -33.50 -50.60 -29.98
CA THR A 216 -32.62 -51.76 -30.20
C THR A 216 -31.81 -51.67 -31.50
N SER A 217 -30.56 -52.17 -31.45
CA SER A 217 -29.68 -52.31 -32.60
C SER A 217 -30.04 -53.52 -33.47
N HIS A 218 -29.99 -53.35 -34.80
CA HIS A 218 -29.97 -54.45 -35.76
C HIS A 218 -28.97 -54.19 -36.90
N THR A 219 -28.39 -55.28 -37.39
CA THR A 219 -27.49 -55.46 -38.55
C THR A 219 -27.90 -54.66 -39.80
N ASP A 220 -27.01 -53.93 -40.49
CA ASP A 220 -25.80 -54.38 -41.26
C ASP A 220 -26.13 -55.09 -42.59
N SER A 221 -25.78 -54.45 -43.73
CA SER A 221 -25.50 -55.07 -45.06
C SER A 221 -25.12 -54.02 -46.14
N GLY A 222 -24.22 -54.38 -47.07
CA GLY A 222 -23.97 -53.67 -48.36
C GLY A 222 -22.99 -52.48 -48.30
N LEU A 223 -21.71 -52.52 -48.68
CA LEU A 223 -20.94 -53.19 -49.76
C LEU A 223 -20.98 -52.49 -51.14
N HIS A 224 -20.02 -51.60 -51.43
CA HIS A 224 -19.34 -51.53 -52.74
C HIS A 224 -18.04 -50.69 -52.76
N THR A 225 -17.14 -51.03 -53.69
CA THR A 225 -15.92 -50.30 -54.12
C THR A 225 -15.82 -50.45 -55.66
N PRO A 226 -14.80 -49.97 -56.45
CA PRO A 226 -13.55 -49.26 -56.09
C PRO A 226 -13.03 -48.13 -57.05
N ARG A 227 -12.07 -47.28 -56.57
CA ARG A 227 -10.87 -46.73 -57.29
C ARG A 227 -11.04 -45.89 -58.60
N PRO A 228 -9.96 -45.28 -59.18
CA PRO A 228 -8.77 -44.62 -58.60
C PRO A 228 -8.34 -43.28 -59.29
N ASP A 229 -7.23 -42.69 -58.78
CA ASP A 229 -6.08 -42.10 -59.53
C ASP A 229 -6.01 -40.60 -59.96
N GLN A 230 -4.76 -40.06 -59.85
CA GLN A 230 -4.15 -38.84 -60.44
C GLN A 230 -4.81 -37.45 -60.15
N GLY A 231 -4.12 -36.29 -60.28
CA GLY A 231 -2.73 -36.00 -60.68
C GLY A 231 -2.33 -34.52 -60.38
N LEU A 232 -1.07 -34.13 -60.65
CA LEU A 232 -0.54 -32.78 -60.36
C LEU A 232 -1.06 -31.70 -61.32
N HIS A 233 -1.28 -30.47 -60.83
CA HIS A 233 -1.12 -29.25 -61.65
C HIS A 233 -0.63 -28.03 -60.83
N THR A 234 0.43 -27.39 -61.34
CA THR A 234 0.92 -26.03 -61.06
C THR A 234 0.85 -25.22 -62.39
N PRO A 235 1.31 -23.95 -62.56
CA PRO A 235 1.86 -22.96 -61.60
C PRO A 235 1.32 -21.50 -61.77
N GLY A 236 1.76 -20.58 -60.90
CA GLY A 236 1.95 -19.13 -61.19
C GLY A 236 0.73 -18.19 -61.00
N GLY A 237 0.92 -16.88 -60.73
CA GLY A 237 2.16 -16.15 -60.39
C GLY A 237 2.04 -14.61 -60.49
N PHE A 238 2.97 -13.87 -59.86
CA PHE A 238 3.13 -12.39 -59.88
C PHE A 238 1.96 -11.58 -59.27
N THR A 239 2.09 -10.34 -58.76
CA THR A 239 3.13 -9.27 -58.70
C THR A 239 3.21 -8.71 -57.24
N ASP A 240 4.11 -7.84 -56.74
CA ASP A 240 5.52 -7.43 -56.99
C ASP A 240 6.03 -6.62 -55.75
N ILE A 241 7.17 -5.89 -55.87
CA ILE A 241 7.67 -4.80 -54.99
C ILE A 241 8.37 -5.24 -53.68
N THR A 242 9.61 -4.84 -53.34
CA THR A 242 10.93 -4.78 -54.05
C THR A 242 11.98 -4.19 -53.08
N THR A 243 13.22 -4.69 -53.10
CA THR A 243 14.50 -3.99 -52.72
C THR A 243 14.68 -3.48 -51.28
N SER A 244 15.87 -3.48 -50.64
CA SER A 244 17.22 -3.99 -50.96
C SER A 244 17.96 -4.34 -49.63
N SER A 245 18.92 -5.29 -49.57
CA SER A 245 20.40 -5.09 -49.67
C SER A 245 21.03 -4.22 -48.55
N THR A 246 22.21 -4.49 -47.96
CA THR A 246 23.18 -5.61 -48.07
C THR A 246 24.24 -5.51 -46.95
N TYR A 247 24.90 -6.63 -46.59
CA TYR A 247 26.23 -6.71 -45.91
C TYR A 247 26.36 -6.10 -44.48
N ALA A 248 27.23 -6.58 -43.59
CA ALA A 248 27.88 -7.90 -43.43
C ALA A 248 28.47 -8.02 -42.01
N ASP A 249 28.58 -9.25 -41.49
CA ASP A 249 29.43 -9.55 -40.33
C ASP A 249 30.92 -9.46 -40.68
N LEU A 250 31.75 -8.99 -39.73
CA LEU A 250 33.08 -9.57 -39.49
C LEU A 250 33.66 -9.17 -38.11
N GLN A 251 33.92 -10.20 -37.31
CA GLN A 251 34.99 -10.42 -36.30
C GLN A 251 35.55 -9.25 -35.45
N THR A 252 35.44 -9.26 -34.10
CA THR A 252 36.29 -9.97 -33.09
C THR A 252 37.55 -9.18 -32.68
N ILE A 253 38.19 -9.55 -31.54
CA ILE A 253 39.51 -9.07 -31.01
C ILE A 253 39.44 -7.70 -30.30
N TRP A 254 39.89 -7.50 -29.03
CA TRP A 254 40.56 -8.39 -28.05
C TRP A 254 40.36 -7.91 -26.58
N THR A 255 40.25 -8.87 -25.63
CA THR A 255 41.01 -9.09 -24.37
C THR A 255 41.54 -7.89 -23.51
N ASN A 256 41.82 -8.00 -22.20
CA ASN A 256 42.14 -9.17 -21.36
C ASN A 256 41.75 -8.94 -19.84
N PRO A 257 42.25 -9.64 -18.79
CA PRO A 257 41.35 -10.41 -17.92
C PRO A 257 41.40 -10.05 -16.42
N TYR A 258 40.58 -10.72 -15.61
CA TYR A 258 41.12 -11.54 -14.49
C TYR A 258 40.15 -12.69 -14.12
N PHE A 259 40.53 -13.90 -14.51
CA PHE A 259 40.03 -15.19 -13.98
C PHE A 259 40.56 -15.41 -12.53
N GLN A 260 40.22 -16.42 -11.71
CA GLN A 260 39.44 -17.67 -11.82
C GLN A 260 39.13 -18.20 -10.41
N THR A 261 38.03 -18.95 -10.23
CA THR A 261 37.98 -20.15 -9.36
C THR A 261 36.91 -21.10 -9.90
N GLN A 262 37.16 -22.42 -9.82
CA GLN A 262 36.42 -23.45 -10.57
C GLN A 262 35.55 -24.36 -9.69
N GLY A 263 34.24 -24.45 -10.01
CA GLY A 263 33.36 -25.60 -9.78
C GLY A 263 33.11 -26.11 -8.34
N PRO A 264 32.41 -27.25 -8.19
CA PRO A 264 31.70 -28.02 -9.22
C PRO A 264 30.17 -28.09 -9.04
N SER A 265 29.46 -28.35 -10.15
CA SER A 265 28.15 -29.02 -10.16
C SER A 265 28.36 -30.44 -10.71
N PRO A 266 27.57 -31.46 -10.30
CA PRO A 266 26.37 -31.75 -11.10
C PRO A 266 25.17 -32.30 -10.28
N GLY A 267 23.98 -32.24 -10.88
CA GLY A 267 22.75 -32.88 -10.38
C GLY A 267 21.55 -32.46 -11.24
N LEU A 268 21.02 -33.40 -12.03
CA LEU A 268 19.96 -33.15 -13.02
C LEU A 268 18.82 -34.16 -12.88
N GLN A 269 17.61 -33.75 -13.30
CA GLN A 269 16.35 -34.52 -13.35
C GLN A 269 15.61 -34.76 -12.01
N PRO A 270 14.28 -34.97 -12.02
CA PRO A 270 13.31 -34.78 -13.11
C PRO A 270 12.22 -33.72 -12.82
N VAL A 271 11.41 -33.40 -13.82
CA VAL A 271 10.20 -32.55 -13.68
C VAL A 271 9.09 -33.32 -12.94
N GLY A 272 8.53 -32.73 -11.88
CA GLY A 272 7.37 -33.25 -11.17
C GLY A 272 6.07 -32.55 -11.57
N THR A 273 5.13 -33.27 -12.18
CA THR A 273 3.76 -32.80 -12.43
C THR A 273 2.95 -32.84 -11.13
N TYR A 274 2.58 -31.68 -10.59
CA TYR A 274 1.75 -31.61 -9.38
C TYR A 274 0.25 -31.72 -9.72
N THR A 275 -0.32 -32.91 -9.51
CA THR A 275 -1.77 -33.11 -9.47
C THR A 275 -2.33 -32.56 -8.16
N TYR A 276 -3.28 -31.63 -8.24
CA TYR A 276 -3.86 -30.98 -7.05
C TYR A 276 -4.94 -31.88 -6.43
N LEU A 277 -4.64 -32.49 -5.28
CA LEU A 277 -5.60 -33.24 -4.46
C LEU A 277 -5.77 -32.54 -3.11
N GLN A 278 -6.94 -31.92 -2.90
CA GLN A 278 -7.29 -31.30 -1.62
C GLN A 278 -7.81 -32.35 -0.65
N SER A 279 -7.02 -32.69 0.36
CA SER A 279 -7.47 -33.42 1.56
C SER A 279 -7.76 -32.41 2.68
N VAL A 280 -9.04 -32.13 2.93
CA VAL A 280 -9.47 -31.22 4.01
C VAL A 280 -9.39 -31.94 5.36
N PRO A 281 -8.78 -31.35 6.41
CA PRO A 281 -8.84 -31.91 7.75
C PRO A 281 -10.24 -31.71 8.35
N LEU A 282 -10.91 -32.80 8.74
CA LEU A 282 -12.18 -32.75 9.46
C LEU A 282 -11.94 -32.33 10.91
N TYR A 283 -12.39 -31.13 11.28
CA TYR A 283 -12.44 -30.70 12.68
C TYR A 283 -13.78 -31.12 13.31
N THR A 284 -13.75 -32.07 14.24
CA THR A 284 -14.94 -32.57 14.94
C THR A 284 -15.36 -31.61 16.06
N PRO A 285 -16.62 -31.13 16.11
CA PRO A 285 -17.12 -30.38 17.26
C PRO A 285 -17.16 -31.27 18.51
N THR A 286 -16.56 -30.80 19.61
CA THR A 286 -16.69 -31.44 20.93
C THR A 286 -18.06 -31.16 21.51
N THR A 287 -18.84 -32.22 21.79
CA THR A 287 -20.15 -32.13 22.43
C THR A 287 -20.04 -32.36 23.94
N ASP A 288 -20.15 -31.30 24.73
CA ASP A 288 -20.32 -31.43 26.18
C ASP A 288 -21.71 -31.99 26.54
N PHE A 289 -21.79 -32.72 27.65
CA PHE A 289 -22.95 -33.56 27.96
C PHE A 289 -24.03 -32.87 28.80
N ASN A 290 -25.29 -33.21 28.49
CA ASN A 290 -26.51 -32.73 29.16
C ASN A 290 -26.53 -32.92 30.70
N THR A 291 -27.31 -32.08 31.40
CA THR A 291 -28.50 -32.58 32.13
C THR A 291 -29.59 -31.49 32.29
N SER A 292 -30.86 -31.92 32.27
CA SER A 292 -32.05 -31.26 32.87
C SER A 292 -32.81 -30.15 32.09
N GLY A 293 -34.03 -30.50 31.62
CA GLY A 293 -35.20 -29.63 31.90
C GLY A 293 -36.21 -29.32 30.79
N LYS A 294 -37.23 -30.18 30.63
CA LYS A 294 -38.56 -29.93 30.00
C LYS A 294 -38.62 -29.65 28.48
N ARG A 295 -39.62 -30.28 27.83
CA ARG A 295 -40.07 -29.97 26.46
C ARG A 295 -41.13 -28.86 26.48
N MET A 296 -41.14 -28.04 25.43
CA MET A 296 -42.33 -27.36 24.90
C MET A 296 -42.30 -27.46 23.37
N ALA A 297 -43.44 -27.27 22.70
CA ALA A 297 -43.65 -27.67 21.31
C ALA A 297 -43.51 -26.53 20.28
N ASP A 298 -43.32 -26.94 19.03
CA ASP A 298 -43.65 -26.28 17.77
C ASP A 298 -43.47 -24.75 17.65
N SER A 299 -42.43 -24.35 16.92
CA SER A 299 -42.38 -23.09 16.18
C SER A 299 -41.49 -23.27 14.96
N GLN A 300 -42.06 -23.10 13.76
CA GLN A 300 -41.32 -23.24 12.51
C GLN A 300 -40.35 -22.06 12.32
N MET A 301 -39.04 -22.34 12.40
CA MET A 301 -38.01 -21.39 11.95
C MET A 301 -37.91 -21.44 10.41
N PRO A 302 -37.81 -20.28 9.72
CA PRO A 302 -37.73 -20.25 8.27
C PRO A 302 -36.38 -20.81 7.81
N GLN A 303 -36.40 -21.59 6.73
CA GLN A 303 -35.19 -22.12 6.09
C GLN A 303 -34.30 -20.95 5.64
N THR A 304 -33.17 -20.76 6.33
CA THR A 304 -32.19 -19.75 5.96
C THR A 304 -31.55 -20.20 4.66
N ALA A 305 -31.82 -19.49 3.56
CA ALA A 305 -31.31 -19.89 2.25
C ALA A 305 -29.78 -19.89 2.27
N GLU A 306 -29.17 -21.07 2.13
CA GLU A 306 -27.72 -21.22 2.04
C GLU A 306 -27.21 -20.34 0.89
N LYS A 307 -26.43 -19.32 1.24
CA LYS A 307 -25.90 -18.32 0.29
C LYS A 307 -24.78 -18.96 -0.54
N ARG A 308 -25.19 -19.85 -1.46
CA ARG A 308 -24.36 -20.65 -2.36
C ARG A 308 -23.14 -19.86 -2.83
N MET A 309 -21.98 -20.20 -2.26
CA MET A 309 -20.73 -19.48 -2.50
C MET A 309 -20.47 -19.38 -4.01
N ARG A 310 -20.43 -18.16 -4.54
CA ARG A 310 -19.86 -17.92 -5.86
C ARG A 310 -18.36 -18.08 -5.69
N VAL A 311 -17.81 -19.17 -6.21
CA VAL A 311 -16.37 -19.29 -6.43
C VAL A 311 -16.01 -18.33 -7.56
N VAL A 312 -15.79 -17.06 -7.20
CA VAL A 312 -15.33 -16.03 -8.13
C VAL A 312 -13.87 -16.33 -8.44
N THR A 313 -13.59 -16.78 -9.67
CA THR A 313 -12.22 -16.84 -10.17
C THR A 313 -11.63 -15.42 -10.17
N PRO A 314 -10.46 -15.19 -9.55
CA PRO A 314 -9.86 -13.86 -9.50
C PRO A 314 -9.78 -13.17 -10.88
N PRO A 315 -10.14 -11.88 -10.99
CA PRO A 315 -10.12 -11.15 -12.26
C PRO A 315 -8.70 -10.80 -12.74
N PHE A 316 -7.67 -11.15 -11.97
CA PHE A 316 -6.24 -11.08 -12.27
C PHE A 316 -5.45 -11.95 -11.26
N GLU A 317 -4.23 -12.35 -11.61
CA GLU A 317 -3.34 -13.16 -10.77
C GLU A 317 -2.32 -12.30 -9.97
N ARG A 318 -2.08 -11.06 -10.43
CA ARG A 318 -1.01 -10.20 -9.91
C ARG A 318 -1.35 -8.71 -9.97
N ALA A 319 -0.89 -7.97 -8.97
CA ALA A 319 -0.97 -6.51 -8.89
C ALA A 319 0.43 -5.87 -8.90
N VAL A 320 0.62 -4.81 -9.67
CA VAL A 320 1.87 -4.06 -9.80
C VAL A 320 1.74 -2.70 -9.09
N PHE A 321 2.74 -2.35 -8.28
CA PHE A 321 2.84 -1.07 -7.57
C PHE A 321 4.14 -0.36 -7.95
N ILE A 322 4.22 0.96 -7.72
CA ILE A 322 5.42 1.76 -8.00
C ILE A 322 5.97 2.38 -6.71
N ASP A 323 7.29 2.26 -6.48
CA ASP A 323 8.02 2.83 -5.33
C ASP A 323 8.98 3.93 -5.81
N CYS A 324 8.47 5.17 -5.90
CA CYS A 324 9.25 6.37 -6.22
C CYS A 324 8.55 7.67 -5.79
N THR A 325 9.22 8.80 -5.97
CA THR A 325 8.54 10.11 -5.89
C THR A 325 7.62 10.34 -7.09
N TRP A 326 6.54 11.12 -6.92
CA TRP A 326 5.54 11.35 -7.98
C TRP A 326 6.12 11.98 -9.25
N ASN A 327 7.20 12.76 -9.13
CA ASN A 327 7.92 13.34 -10.26
C ASN A 327 8.67 12.29 -11.11
N GLN A 328 9.03 11.14 -10.53
CA GLN A 328 9.73 10.04 -11.21
C GLN A 328 8.78 9.05 -11.88
N THR A 329 7.52 8.99 -11.43
CA THR A 329 6.55 7.96 -11.85
C THR A 329 6.25 7.97 -13.35
N LYS A 330 6.30 9.15 -13.99
CA LYS A 330 5.97 9.35 -15.42
C LYS A 330 6.74 8.40 -16.36
N ASN A 331 8.04 8.23 -16.13
CA ASN A 331 8.89 7.38 -16.97
C ASN A 331 8.60 5.88 -16.79
N ILE A 332 8.01 5.49 -15.65
CA ILE A 332 7.67 4.10 -15.35
C ILE A 332 6.30 3.77 -15.95
N ILE A 333 5.27 4.60 -15.74
CA ILE A 333 3.92 4.37 -16.28
C ILE A 333 3.83 4.44 -17.81
N GLN A 334 4.85 4.98 -18.48
CA GLN A 334 4.97 5.05 -19.94
C GLN A 334 5.76 3.88 -20.55
N ASP A 335 6.34 2.97 -19.74
CA ASP A 335 7.06 1.79 -20.22
C ASP A 335 6.10 0.84 -20.96
N GLU A 336 6.53 0.27 -22.09
CA GLU A 336 5.74 -0.64 -22.94
C GLU A 336 5.14 -1.83 -22.18
N ARG A 337 5.81 -2.27 -21.10
CA ARG A 337 5.38 -3.39 -20.23
C ARG A 337 4.29 -3.00 -19.23
N LEU A 338 4.03 -1.70 -19.05
CA LEU A 338 3.14 -1.16 -18.01
C LEU A 338 2.02 -0.26 -18.54
N LYS A 339 2.28 0.51 -19.60
CA LYS A 339 1.38 1.56 -20.10
C LYS A 339 -0.02 1.06 -20.44
N ASP A 340 -0.13 -0.16 -20.95
CA ASP A 340 -1.35 -0.78 -21.44
C ASP A 340 -1.97 -1.78 -20.43
N LEU A 341 -1.45 -1.87 -19.19
CA LEU A 341 -2.05 -2.70 -18.14
C LEU A 341 -3.38 -2.08 -17.65
N ARG A 342 -4.34 -2.94 -17.28
CA ARG A 342 -5.59 -2.51 -16.63
C ARG A 342 -5.26 -1.82 -15.30
N ARG A 343 -5.80 -0.63 -15.06
CA ARG A 343 -5.45 0.20 -13.89
C ARG A 343 -6.51 0.13 -12.79
N VAL A 344 -6.05 -0.12 -11.56
CA VAL A 344 -6.84 -0.04 -10.34
C VAL A 344 -6.50 1.25 -9.60
N GLN A 345 -7.51 2.01 -9.18
CA GLN A 345 -7.35 3.12 -8.25
C GLN A 345 -7.89 2.77 -6.86
N ILE A 346 -7.28 3.39 -5.84
CA ILE A 346 -7.72 3.35 -4.44
C ILE A 346 -8.01 4.80 -4.05
N ASN A 347 -9.24 5.09 -3.63
CA ASN A 347 -9.73 6.47 -3.43
C ASN A 347 -10.35 6.74 -2.04
N ASN A 348 -10.59 5.71 -1.23
CA ASN A 348 -11.34 5.81 0.04
C ASN A 348 -10.50 6.14 1.29
N TYR A 349 -9.18 6.34 1.18
CA TYR A 349 -8.28 6.44 2.34
C TYR A 349 -7.39 7.67 2.31
N THR A 350 -7.01 8.14 3.49
CA THR A 350 -5.98 9.17 3.66
C THR A 350 -4.72 8.55 4.26
N THR A 351 -3.55 8.92 3.72
CA THR A 351 -2.26 8.44 4.22
C THR A 351 -2.02 8.90 5.65
N GLN A 352 -1.49 8.02 6.50
CA GLN A 352 -0.90 8.33 7.80
C GLN A 352 0.62 8.52 7.74
N PHE A 353 1.25 8.32 6.57
CA PHE A 353 2.70 8.46 6.40
C PHE A 353 3.27 9.82 6.85
N TRP A 354 4.48 9.80 7.38
CA TRP A 354 5.16 10.96 7.98
C TRP A 354 6.13 11.70 7.03
N ARG A 355 6.23 11.25 5.76
CA ARG A 355 7.03 11.90 4.71
C ARG A 355 6.18 12.34 3.50
N CYS A 356 4.95 12.80 3.74
CA CYS A 356 4.09 13.37 2.69
C CYS A 356 4.83 14.49 1.92
N GLN A 357 4.61 14.53 0.60
CA GLN A 357 5.17 15.55 -0.27
C GLN A 357 4.29 16.81 -0.23
N GLU A 358 4.91 17.98 -0.32
CA GLU A 358 4.21 19.25 -0.20
C GLU A 358 3.33 19.53 -1.43
N GLY A 359 2.05 19.88 -1.21
CA GLY A 359 1.11 20.20 -2.27
C GLY A 359 0.43 19.01 -2.95
N LEU A 360 0.60 17.78 -2.44
CA LEU A 360 -0.13 16.60 -2.95
C LEU A 360 -1.31 16.20 -2.03
N PRO A 361 -2.42 15.66 -2.58
CA PRO A 361 -3.56 15.19 -1.80
C PRO A 361 -3.22 14.13 -0.75
N LEU A 362 -3.99 14.09 0.34
CA LEU A 362 -3.83 13.05 1.38
C LEU A 362 -4.23 11.65 0.91
N SER A 363 -4.91 11.49 -0.24
CA SER A 363 -5.14 10.21 -0.91
C SER A 363 -3.87 9.60 -1.54
N HIS A 364 -2.75 10.34 -1.59
CA HIS A 364 -1.47 9.83 -2.12
C HIS A 364 -0.77 8.97 -1.06
N LEU A 365 -1.23 7.73 -0.93
CA LEU A 365 -0.71 6.67 -0.06
C LEU A 365 0.79 6.38 -0.28
N SER A 366 1.50 5.98 0.78
CA SER A 366 2.81 5.34 0.64
C SER A 366 2.67 3.88 0.21
N THR A 367 3.71 3.28 -0.38
CA THR A 367 3.65 1.95 -1.01
C THR A 367 3.10 0.86 -0.09
N ILE A 368 3.45 0.84 1.20
CA ILE A 368 2.90 -0.15 2.14
C ILE A 368 1.42 0.08 2.49
N GLU A 369 0.97 1.34 2.55
CA GLU A 369 -0.45 1.66 2.77
C GLU A 369 -1.28 1.28 1.54
N ALA A 370 -0.78 1.61 0.34
CA ALA A 370 -1.42 1.23 -0.93
C ALA A 370 -1.55 -0.29 -1.05
N ILE A 371 -0.52 -1.05 -0.68
CA ILE A 371 -0.54 -2.53 -0.65
C ILE A 371 -1.56 -3.03 0.39
N TYR A 372 -1.54 -2.51 1.62
CA TYR A 372 -2.49 -2.91 2.66
C TYR A 372 -3.95 -2.67 2.25
N TYR A 373 -4.29 -1.44 1.84
CA TYR A 373 -5.66 -1.10 1.46
C TYR A 373 -6.12 -1.84 0.20
N PHE A 374 -5.25 -2.04 -0.78
CA PHE A 374 -5.56 -2.85 -1.96
C PHE A 374 -5.88 -4.30 -1.61
N VAL A 375 -5.07 -4.94 -0.74
CA VAL A 375 -5.29 -6.33 -0.36
C VAL A 375 -6.56 -6.47 0.50
N ARG A 376 -6.90 -5.47 1.31
CA ARG A 376 -8.18 -5.42 2.03
C ARG A 376 -9.37 -5.34 1.08
N GLU A 377 -9.39 -4.37 0.17
CA GLU A 377 -10.45 -4.23 -0.83
C GLU A 377 -10.53 -5.45 -1.77
N TYR A 378 -9.41 -6.14 -2.02
CA TYR A 378 -9.39 -7.41 -2.76
C TYR A 378 -10.09 -8.53 -1.99
N HIS A 379 -9.84 -8.67 -0.69
CA HIS A 379 -10.55 -9.64 0.17
C HIS A 379 -12.06 -9.39 0.18
N GLU A 380 -12.45 -8.12 0.39
CA GLU A 380 -13.86 -7.70 0.50
C GLU A 380 -14.61 -7.81 -0.85
N GLU A 381 -14.03 -7.36 -1.97
CA GLU A 381 -14.73 -7.27 -3.27
C GLU A 381 -14.43 -8.44 -4.22
N VAL A 382 -13.26 -9.09 -4.16
CA VAL A 382 -12.88 -10.21 -5.06
C VAL A 382 -13.17 -11.57 -4.45
N LEU A 383 -12.81 -11.79 -3.18
CA LEU A 383 -13.15 -13.05 -2.49
C LEU A 383 -14.61 -13.05 -1.99
N GLY A 384 -15.16 -11.86 -1.71
CA GLY A 384 -16.52 -11.70 -1.18
C GLY A 384 -16.63 -12.10 0.30
N GLU A 385 -15.51 -12.10 1.00
CA GLU A 385 -15.36 -12.48 2.41
C GLU A 385 -15.38 -11.23 3.31
N THR A 386 -15.72 -11.40 4.59
CA THR A 386 -15.66 -10.30 5.56
C THR A 386 -14.22 -10.18 6.07
N TYR A 387 -13.65 -8.97 6.04
CA TYR A 387 -12.30 -8.72 6.53
C TYR A 387 -12.22 -8.85 8.06
N LEU A 388 -11.34 -9.70 8.57
CA LEU A 388 -11.09 -9.97 9.99
C LEU A 388 -9.60 -9.75 10.34
N ASN A 389 -9.05 -8.63 9.86
CA ASN A 389 -7.70 -8.14 10.15
C ASN A 389 -6.54 -9.01 9.62
N GLU A 390 -6.79 -9.88 8.63
CA GLU A 390 -5.85 -10.89 8.13
C GLU A 390 -4.49 -10.32 7.67
N TYR A 391 -4.48 -9.08 7.17
CA TYR A 391 -3.31 -8.44 6.55
C TYR A 391 -2.81 -7.21 7.32
N ASP A 392 -3.37 -6.89 8.49
CA ASP A 392 -3.00 -5.72 9.30
C ASP A 392 -1.51 -5.69 9.66
N ASN A 393 -0.93 -6.87 9.83
CA ASN A 393 0.51 -7.02 10.06
C ASN A 393 1.38 -6.48 8.92
N LEU A 394 0.85 -6.19 7.72
CA LEU A 394 1.56 -5.43 6.67
C LEU A 394 2.03 -4.06 7.20
N LEU A 395 1.25 -3.48 8.11
CA LEU A 395 1.54 -2.22 8.77
C LEU A 395 2.39 -2.36 10.04
N PHE A 396 2.86 -3.56 10.41
CA PHE A 396 3.69 -3.81 11.62
C PHE A 396 4.86 -2.83 11.77
N PHE A 397 5.73 -2.73 10.75
CA PHE A 397 6.82 -1.75 10.76
C PHE A 397 6.33 -0.31 10.59
N PHE A 398 5.22 -0.10 9.87
CA PHE A 398 4.68 1.23 9.59
C PHE A 398 4.13 1.90 10.86
N VAL A 399 3.29 1.20 11.64
CA VAL A 399 2.72 1.70 12.90
C VAL A 399 3.82 1.87 13.96
N TYR A 400 4.78 0.94 14.06
CA TYR A 400 5.95 1.13 14.93
C TYR A 400 6.73 2.41 14.58
N PHE A 401 7.09 2.62 13.31
CA PHE A 401 7.80 3.84 12.92
C PHE A 401 6.95 5.11 13.07
N TYR A 402 5.64 5.04 12.79
CA TYR A 402 4.71 6.14 13.03
C TYR A 402 4.74 6.55 14.52
N LYS A 403 4.57 5.60 15.44
CA LYS A 403 4.58 5.84 16.89
C LYS A 403 5.93 6.40 17.34
N LYS A 404 7.07 5.81 16.95
CA LYS A 404 8.42 6.35 17.27
C LYS A 404 8.72 7.72 16.71
N ILE A 405 8.15 8.06 15.55
CA ILE A 405 8.34 9.38 14.93
C ILE A 405 7.46 10.43 15.61
N ARG A 406 6.24 10.06 16.02
CA ARG A 406 5.38 10.93 16.84
C ARG A 406 5.93 11.16 18.24
N GLU A 407 6.36 10.13 18.95
CA GLU A 407 7.10 10.25 20.23
C GLU A 407 8.23 11.29 20.14
N LYS A 408 9.02 11.24 19.05
CA LYS A 408 10.16 12.12 18.85
C LYS A 408 9.77 13.58 18.60
N TYR A 409 8.64 13.85 17.94
CA TYR A 409 8.17 15.21 17.67
C TYR A 409 7.34 15.79 18.83
N GLN A 410 6.44 15.01 19.44
CA GLN A 410 5.65 15.44 20.60
C GLN A 410 6.55 15.73 21.82
N GLY A 411 7.62 14.96 22.01
CA GLY A 411 8.63 15.19 23.04
C GLY A 411 9.60 16.36 22.77
N GLY A 412 9.29 17.28 21.86
CA GLY A 412 10.04 18.54 21.62
C GLY A 412 11.46 18.39 21.04
N LYS A 413 11.89 17.18 20.68
CA LYS A 413 13.29 16.90 20.31
C LYS A 413 13.66 17.32 18.88
N LEU A 414 12.68 17.64 18.03
CA LEU A 414 12.85 18.19 16.67
C LEU A 414 11.59 18.98 16.26
N ASP A 415 11.76 19.97 15.37
CA ASP A 415 10.63 20.59 14.66
C ASP A 415 9.95 19.57 13.71
N LEU A 416 8.61 19.57 13.70
CA LEU A 416 7.80 18.83 12.73
C LEU A 416 8.10 19.29 11.29
N PRO A 417 8.29 18.40 10.30
CA PRO A 417 8.48 18.79 8.91
C PRO A 417 7.28 19.59 8.40
N LYS A 418 7.50 20.72 7.71
CA LYS A 418 6.43 21.64 7.29
C LYS A 418 5.29 21.00 6.49
N ALA A 419 5.55 19.91 5.76
CA ALA A 419 4.52 19.16 5.03
C ALA A 419 3.68 18.27 5.97
N TYR A 420 4.30 17.65 6.98
CA TYR A 420 3.59 16.85 7.99
C TYR A 420 2.82 17.75 8.99
N ALA A 421 3.36 18.92 9.33
CA ALA A 421 2.65 19.92 10.12
C ALA A 421 1.39 20.44 9.41
N ARG A 422 1.48 20.79 8.12
CA ARG A 422 0.29 21.21 7.34
C ARG A 422 -0.71 20.07 7.14
N LYS A 423 -0.25 18.83 6.89
CA LYS A 423 -1.14 17.66 6.91
C LYS A 423 -1.96 17.54 8.21
N LEU A 424 -1.37 17.84 9.37
CA LEU A 424 -2.13 17.88 10.63
C LEU A 424 -3.09 19.08 10.68
N GLU A 425 -2.81 20.20 10.03
CA GLU A 425 -3.74 21.33 9.89
C GLU A 425 -4.88 21.00 8.89
N ASP A 426 -4.61 20.19 7.85
CA ASP A 426 -5.56 19.73 6.84
C ASP A 426 -6.47 18.59 7.37
N GLN A 427 -5.97 17.75 8.28
CA GLN A 427 -6.75 16.68 8.94
C GLN A 427 -7.73 17.18 10.02
N HIS A 428 -7.75 18.48 10.34
CA HIS A 428 -8.66 19.10 11.32
C HIS A 428 -9.56 20.20 10.71
N GLN A 429 -9.79 20.16 9.39
CA GLN A 429 -10.68 21.08 8.65
C GLN A 429 -11.89 20.36 8.05
#